data_AF-A0A1Q3DFM5-F1
#
_entry.id   AF-A0A1Q3DFM5-F1
#
_cell.length_a   1.000
_cell.length_b   1.000
_cell.length_c   1.000
_cell.angle_alpha   90.00
_cell.angle_beta   90.00
_cell.angle_gamma   90.00
#
_symmetry.space_group_name_H-M   'P 1'
#
loop_
_entity.id
_entity.type
_entity.pdbx_description
1 polymer ?
#
loop_
_entity_poly.entity_id
_entity_poly.type
_entity_poly.pdbx_seq_one_letter_code
_entity_poly.pdbx_strand_id
1 'polypeptide(L)'
;MNCIQEGLIPTKYFEKTKQKLSTANGENLRVKFKIVDVHICNENICIKQSFILVKDLDIGIILGQPFLEIIKPFRVTNEGTITKLFQQKILFAFIEKPFTKDINLLKTFSLFKEQYTKENHLYSMKQEISNKKLENQLQTSQIKGKIDSLKNNIINNLCSDLPDAFWHR
;
A
#
# COMPACT_ATOMS: atom_id res chain seq x y z
N MET A 1 8.88 9.78 6.28
CA MET A 1 10.02 9.41 7.15
C MET A 1 9.66 9.79 8.57
N ASN A 2 10.17 9.11 9.60
CA ASN A 2 10.07 9.61 10.97
C ASN A 2 11.34 10.36 11.35
N CYS A 3 11.21 11.44 12.11
CA CYS A 3 12.32 12.32 12.47
C CYS A 3 12.37 12.50 13.99
N ILE A 4 13.58 12.66 14.52
CA ILE A 4 13.81 13.02 15.92
C ILE A 4 14.85 14.13 15.99
N GLN A 5 14.65 15.08 16.89
CA GLN A 5 15.56 16.19 17.09
C GLN A 5 16.90 15.70 17.66
N GLU A 6 18.00 16.16 17.06
CA GLU A 6 19.35 15.91 17.57
C GLU A 6 19.52 16.57 18.94
N GLY A 7 19.95 15.80 19.94
CA GLY A 7 20.08 16.25 21.33
C GLY A 7 19.07 15.63 22.31
N LEU A 8 17.95 15.07 21.81
CA LEU A 8 16.98 14.37 22.66
C LEU A 8 17.46 12.98 23.09
N ILE A 9 18.30 12.34 22.26
CA ILE A 9 18.77 10.97 22.47
C ILE A 9 20.30 10.96 22.57
N PRO A 10 20.88 10.17 23.50
CA PRO A 10 22.32 10.00 23.59
C PRO A 10 22.95 9.52 22.27
N THR A 11 24.10 10.10 21.93
CA THR A 11 24.81 9.84 20.67
C THR A 11 25.27 8.39 20.48
N LYS A 12 25.37 7.61 21.57
CA LYS A 12 25.72 6.17 21.51
C LYS A 12 24.73 5.33 20.71
N TYR A 13 23.50 5.81 20.49
CA TYR A 13 22.49 5.13 19.69
C TYR A 13 22.49 5.52 18.21
N PHE A 14 23.41 6.41 17.80
CA PHE A 14 23.39 6.96 16.45
C PHE A 14 24.17 6.07 15.47
N GLU A 15 23.56 5.81 14.32
CA GLU A 15 24.20 5.21 13.17
C GLU A 15 24.45 6.26 12.09
N LYS A 16 25.66 6.28 11.52
CA LYS A 16 25.97 7.16 10.38
C LYS A 16 25.14 6.76 9.15
N THR A 17 24.66 7.74 8.40
CA THR A 17 23.98 7.53 7.12
C THR A 17 24.43 8.55 6.07
N LYS A 18 24.28 8.20 4.79
CA LYS A 18 24.53 9.10 3.65
C LYS A 18 23.22 9.53 2.97
N GLN A 19 22.08 9.31 3.62
CA GLN A 19 20.77 9.60 3.07
C GLN A 19 20.58 11.09 2.81
N LYS A 20 19.97 11.41 1.67
CA LYS A 20 19.55 12.76 1.30
C LYS A 20 18.03 12.79 1.24
N LEU A 21 17.45 13.91 1.64
CA LEU A 21 16.02 14.14 1.61
C LEU A 21 15.75 15.46 0.91
N SER A 22 14.70 15.50 0.11
CA SER A 22 14.18 16.74 -0.45
C SER A 22 13.22 17.38 0.56
N THR A 23 13.44 18.64 0.88
CA THR A 23 12.51 19.43 1.70
C THR A 23 11.35 19.93 0.84
N ALA A 24 10.30 20.47 1.48
CA ALA A 24 9.16 21.05 0.76
C ALA A 24 9.56 22.22 -0.15
N ASN A 25 10.69 22.88 0.15
CA ASN A 25 11.23 23.98 -0.64
C ASN A 25 12.13 23.50 -1.79
N GLY A 26 12.25 22.18 -2.01
CA GLY A 26 13.09 21.59 -3.06
C GLY A 26 14.58 21.48 -2.71
N GLU A 27 14.99 21.97 -1.54
CA GLU A 27 16.37 21.87 -1.09
C GLU A 27 16.71 20.47 -0.61
N ASN A 28 18.00 20.09 -0.69
CA ASN A 28 18.47 18.80 -0.23
C ASN A 28 18.98 18.88 1.21
N LEU A 29 18.27 18.26 2.13
CA LEU A 29 18.74 18.00 3.49
C LEU A 29 19.61 16.75 3.52
N ARG A 30 20.88 16.92 3.88
CA ARG A 30 21.78 15.79 4.13
C ARG A 30 21.58 15.28 5.56
N VAL A 31 21.04 14.07 5.68
CA VAL A 31 20.92 13.38 6.97
C VAL A 31 22.26 12.76 7.32
N LYS A 32 22.78 13.08 8.51
CA LYS A 32 24.08 12.56 8.98
C LYS A 32 23.91 11.27 9.80
N PHE A 33 22.83 11.18 10.56
CA PHE A 33 22.60 10.09 11.50
C PHE A 33 21.16 9.56 11.43
N LYS A 34 21.00 8.30 11.84
CA LYS A 34 19.72 7.63 12.03
C LYS A 34 19.75 6.77 13.30
N ILE A 35 18.58 6.36 13.77
CA ILE A 35 18.38 5.33 14.79
C ILE A 35 17.46 4.29 14.16
N VAL A 36 17.89 3.03 14.15
CA VAL A 36 17.16 1.97 13.42
C VAL A 36 16.31 1.07 14.31
N ASP A 37 16.59 1.05 15.61
CA ASP A 37 15.93 0.15 16.57
C ASP A 37 15.18 0.93 17.65
N VAL A 38 14.19 1.70 17.22
CA VAL A 38 13.31 2.46 18.12
C VAL A 38 11.96 1.77 18.18
N HIS A 39 11.41 1.62 19.38
CA HIS A 39 10.08 1.05 19.57
C HIS A 39 9.13 2.15 20.04
N ILE A 40 8.05 2.36 19.30
CA ILE A 40 6.93 3.21 19.73
C ILE A 40 5.93 2.29 20.41
N CYS A 41 5.82 2.42 21.72
CA CYS A 41 4.95 1.56 22.53
C CYS A 41 3.70 2.32 22.98
N ASN A 42 2.55 1.68 22.84
CA ASN A 42 1.28 2.12 23.40
C ASN A 42 0.55 0.89 23.94
N GLU A 43 0.13 0.95 25.20
CA GLU A 43 -0.36 -0.21 25.95
C GLU A 43 0.64 -1.37 25.89
N ASN A 44 0.22 -2.56 25.47
CA ASN A 44 1.01 -3.79 25.29
C ASN A 44 1.56 -3.95 23.85
N ILE A 45 1.41 -2.95 22.99
CA ILE A 45 1.80 -3.04 21.58
C ILE A 45 2.97 -2.09 21.33
N CYS A 46 4.07 -2.65 20.83
CA CYS A 46 5.26 -1.89 20.44
C CYS A 46 5.52 -2.04 18.94
N ILE A 47 5.63 -0.92 18.24
CA ILE A 47 5.91 -0.88 16.81
C ILE A 47 7.37 -0.46 16.63
N LYS A 48 8.18 -1.35 16.06
CA LYS A 48 9.55 -1.04 15.68
C LYS A 48 9.57 -0.03 14.53
N GLN A 49 10.37 1.01 14.66
CA GLN A 49 10.55 2.10 13.71
C GLN A 49 12.02 2.51 13.62
N SER A 50 12.33 3.21 12.52
CA SER A 50 13.57 3.95 12.37
C SER A 50 13.28 5.45 12.28
N PHE A 51 14.26 6.23 12.73
CA PHE A 51 14.21 7.69 12.76
C PHE A 51 15.48 8.27 12.17
N ILE A 52 15.34 9.36 11.44
CA ILE A 52 16.48 10.21 11.07
C ILE A 52 16.70 11.27 12.13
N LEU A 53 17.95 11.71 12.30
CA LEU A 53 18.29 12.83 13.19
C LEU A 53 18.29 14.13 12.40
N VAL A 54 17.61 15.14 12.93
CA VAL A 54 17.54 16.49 12.37
C VAL A 54 17.87 17.50 13.47
N LYS A 55 18.75 18.46 13.20
CA LYS A 55 19.16 19.48 14.19
C LYS A 55 18.06 20.52 14.41
N ASP A 56 17.63 21.12 13.31
CA ASP A 56 16.74 22.28 13.32
C ASP A 56 15.29 21.82 13.19
N LEU A 57 14.81 21.12 14.22
CA LEU A 57 13.44 20.63 14.32
C LEU A 57 12.75 21.31 15.51
N ASP A 58 11.76 22.15 15.25
CA ASP A 58 11.02 22.87 16.29
C ASP A 58 10.20 21.94 17.19
N ILE A 59 9.91 20.73 16.70
CA ILE A 59 9.16 19.69 17.41
C ILE A 59 10.11 18.53 17.69
N GLY A 60 10.10 17.97 18.90
CA GLY A 60 11.05 16.93 19.28
C GLY A 60 10.99 15.65 18.42
N ILE A 61 9.79 15.21 18.04
CA ILE A 61 9.57 13.98 17.28
C ILE A 61 8.50 14.20 16.21
N ILE A 62 8.75 13.71 14.99
CA ILE A 62 7.76 13.65 13.91
C ILE A 62 7.54 12.19 13.52
N LEU A 63 6.31 11.73 13.68
CA LEU A 63 5.84 10.46 13.13
C LEU A 63 5.26 10.71 11.75
N GLY A 64 5.99 10.28 10.71
CA GLY A 64 5.60 10.54 9.34
C GLY A 64 4.74 9.44 8.75
N GLN A 65 4.60 9.50 7.42
CA GLN A 65 3.86 8.52 6.64
C GLN A 65 4.24 7.05 6.91
N PRO A 66 5.52 6.65 7.11
CA PRO A 66 5.85 5.25 7.41
C PRO A 66 5.14 4.70 8.65
N PHE A 67 5.04 5.51 9.72
CA PHE A 67 4.29 5.13 10.91
C PHE A 67 2.79 5.03 10.60
N LEU A 68 2.23 6.04 9.91
CA LEU A 68 0.82 6.05 9.51
C LEU A 68 0.44 4.84 8.65
N GLU A 69 1.35 4.34 7.80
CA GLU A 69 1.11 3.15 6.97
C GLU A 69 1.00 1.87 7.79
N ILE A 70 1.75 1.76 8.89
CA ILE A 70 1.74 0.56 9.74
C ILE A 70 0.49 0.51 10.60
N ILE A 71 0.00 1.66 11.07
CA ILE A 71 -1.21 1.72 11.88
C ILE A 71 -2.50 1.66 11.05
N LYS A 72 -2.43 1.38 9.74
CA LYS A 72 -3.63 1.22 8.91
C LYS A 72 -4.31 -0.13 9.16
N PRO A 73 -5.65 -0.19 9.09
CA PRO A 73 -6.56 0.96 8.92
C PRO A 73 -6.71 1.76 10.23
N PHE A 74 -6.86 3.08 10.10
CA PHE A 74 -7.11 3.97 11.25
C PHE A 74 -8.22 4.98 10.95
N ARG A 75 -8.85 5.49 12.00
CA ARG A 75 -9.84 6.57 11.98
C ARG A 75 -9.35 7.72 12.85
N VAL A 76 -9.74 8.93 12.50
CA VAL A 76 -9.31 10.14 13.21
C VAL A 76 -10.52 10.77 13.89
N THR A 77 -10.41 10.97 15.20
CA THR A 77 -11.40 11.66 16.03
C THR A 77 -10.82 13.00 16.51
N ASN A 78 -11.56 13.74 17.34
CA ASN A 78 -11.03 14.95 17.97
C ASN A 78 -10.06 14.63 19.12
N GLU A 79 -10.09 13.40 19.63
CA GLU A 79 -9.25 12.94 20.74
C GLU A 79 -7.93 12.33 20.24
N GLY A 80 -7.92 11.77 19.03
CA GLY A 80 -6.75 11.06 18.53
C GLY A 80 -7.00 10.25 17.28
N THR A 81 -6.02 9.38 16.99
CA THR A 81 -6.11 8.38 15.94
C THR A 81 -6.42 7.01 16.53
N ILE A 82 -7.53 6.41 16.13
CA ILE A 82 -7.96 5.08 16.55
C ILE A 82 -7.57 4.08 15.48
N THR A 83 -6.87 3.02 15.86
CA THR A 83 -6.51 1.90 14.97
C THR A 83 -6.83 0.56 15.62
N LYS A 84 -6.89 -0.51 14.82
CA LYS A 84 -6.96 -1.88 15.30
C LYS A 84 -5.68 -2.61 14.91
N LEU A 85 -4.85 -2.93 15.89
CA LEU A 85 -3.61 -3.68 15.73
C LEU A 85 -3.67 -4.94 16.58
N PHE A 86 -3.27 -6.08 16.02
CA PHE A 86 -3.32 -7.38 16.72
C PHE A 86 -4.68 -7.68 17.37
N GLN A 87 -5.76 -7.33 16.67
CA GLN A 87 -7.15 -7.43 17.14
C GLN A 87 -7.53 -6.52 18.32
N GLN A 88 -6.58 -5.75 18.87
CA GLN A 88 -6.79 -4.78 19.92
C GLN A 88 -7.03 -3.39 19.33
N LYS A 89 -7.99 -2.67 19.89
CA LYS A 89 -8.28 -1.28 19.51
C LYS A 89 -7.37 -0.38 20.33
N ILE A 90 -6.55 0.42 19.65
CA ILE A 90 -5.60 1.35 20.27
C ILE A 90 -6.00 2.78 19.92
N LEU A 91 -5.90 3.67 20.91
CA LEU A 91 -6.01 5.11 20.73
C LEU A 91 -4.62 5.75 20.83
N PHE A 92 -4.20 6.43 19.78
CA PHE A 92 -3.10 7.39 19.82
C PHE A 92 -3.68 8.78 20.07
N ALA A 93 -3.75 9.17 21.35
CA ALA A 93 -4.33 10.43 21.77
C ALA A 93 -3.49 11.63 21.33
N PHE A 94 -4.16 12.72 20.96
CA PHE A 94 -3.51 14.00 20.76
C PHE A 94 -3.19 14.62 22.12
N ILE A 95 -1.94 15.09 22.29
CA ILE A 95 -1.50 15.74 23.52
C ILE A 95 -2.21 17.09 23.67
N GLU A 96 -2.31 17.83 22.57
CA GLU A 96 -2.98 19.12 22.49
C GLU A 96 -4.19 19.04 21.57
N LYS A 97 -5.14 19.96 21.78
CA LYS A 97 -6.31 20.06 20.92
C LYS A 97 -5.87 20.36 19.48
N PRO A 98 -6.17 19.51 18.49
CA PRO A 98 -5.71 19.75 17.14
C PRO A 98 -6.53 20.84 16.46
N PHE A 99 -5.93 21.53 15.49
CA PHE A 99 -6.69 22.38 14.60
C PHE A 99 -7.61 21.54 13.71
N THR A 100 -8.84 22.01 13.50
CA THR A 100 -9.84 21.29 12.70
C THR A 100 -9.36 20.98 11.28
N LYS A 101 -8.54 21.89 10.70
CA LYS A 101 -7.94 21.70 9.36
C LYS A 101 -7.05 20.45 9.32
N ASP A 102 -6.23 20.23 10.34
CA ASP A 102 -5.29 19.11 10.39
C ASP A 102 -6.02 17.78 10.60
N ILE A 103 -7.06 17.78 11.44
CA ILE A 103 -7.95 16.62 11.60
C ILE A 103 -8.58 16.24 10.27
N ASN A 104 -9.08 17.22 9.51
CA ASN A 104 -9.72 16.96 8.23
C ASN A 104 -8.74 16.44 7.19
N LEU A 105 -7.50 16.93 7.17
CA LEU A 105 -6.43 16.40 6.32
C LEU A 105 -6.15 14.93 6.67
N LEU A 106 -5.99 14.60 7.95
CA LEU A 106 -5.75 13.21 8.39
C LEU A 106 -6.94 12.28 8.09
N LYS A 107 -8.18 12.75 8.27
CA LYS A 107 -9.39 12.01 7.88
C LYS A 107 -9.38 11.70 6.38
N THR A 108 -9.02 12.69 5.59
CA THR A 108 -8.93 12.57 4.12
C THR A 108 -7.88 11.51 3.74
N PHE A 109 -6.70 11.51 4.37
CA PHE A 109 -5.68 10.46 4.17
C PHE A 109 -6.15 9.06 4.58
N SER A 110 -6.92 8.94 5.67
CA SER A 110 -7.52 7.68 6.11
C SER A 110 -8.51 7.13 5.06
N LEU A 111 -9.38 7.98 4.54
CA LEU A 111 -10.44 7.60 3.59
C LEU A 111 -9.91 7.24 2.20
N PHE A 112 -8.97 8.04 1.66
CA PHE A 112 -8.50 7.85 0.27
C PHE A 112 -7.89 6.47 0.02
N LYS A 113 -7.16 5.90 0.98
CA LYS A 113 -6.55 4.58 0.78
C LYS A 113 -7.56 3.44 0.91
N GLU A 114 -8.56 3.56 1.78
CA GLU A 114 -9.67 2.60 1.84
C GLU A 114 -10.48 2.60 0.55
N GLN A 115 -10.76 3.78 -0.01
CA GLN A 115 -11.51 3.88 -1.26
C GLN A 115 -10.72 3.29 -2.44
N TYR A 116 -9.44 3.65 -2.59
CA TYR A 116 -8.59 3.12 -3.65
C TYR A 116 -8.46 1.59 -3.62
N THR A 117 -8.32 1.00 -2.41
CA THR A 117 -8.26 -0.46 -2.26
C THR A 117 -9.59 -1.13 -2.58
N LYS A 118 -10.72 -0.53 -2.16
CA LYS A 118 -12.08 -1.02 -2.50
C LYS A 118 -12.36 -0.91 -4.01
N GLU A 119 -11.94 0.16 -4.66
CA GLU A 119 -12.09 0.37 -6.11
C GLU A 119 -11.30 -0.67 -6.91
N ASN A 120 -10.04 -0.92 -6.53
CA ASN A 120 -9.22 -1.97 -7.15
C ASN A 120 -9.82 -3.36 -6.96
N HIS A 121 -10.31 -3.67 -5.75
CA HIS A 121 -10.98 -4.94 -5.48
C HIS A 121 -12.27 -5.08 -6.32
N LEU A 122 -13.07 -4.02 -6.40
CA LEU A 122 -14.28 -3.99 -7.22
C LEU A 122 -13.97 -4.18 -8.71
N TYR A 123 -12.90 -3.57 -9.21
CA TYR A 123 -12.44 -3.77 -10.59
C TYR A 123 -12.07 -5.24 -10.85
N SER A 124 -11.31 -5.86 -9.94
CA SER A 124 -10.96 -7.27 -10.03
C SER A 124 -12.19 -8.17 -10.04
N MET A 125 -13.15 -7.92 -9.15
CA MET A 125 -14.41 -8.67 -9.11
C MET A 125 -15.23 -8.53 -10.40
N LYS A 126 -15.30 -7.32 -10.96
CA LYS A 126 -15.99 -7.09 -12.24
C LYS A 126 -15.35 -7.89 -13.37
N GLN A 127 -14.02 -7.97 -13.41
CA GLN A 127 -13.31 -8.78 -14.41
C GLN A 127 -13.56 -10.27 -14.22
N GLU A 128 -13.55 -10.76 -12.98
CA GLU A 128 -13.83 -12.17 -12.69
C GLU A 128 -15.25 -12.56 -13.12
N ILE A 129 -16.25 -11.71 -12.86
CA ILE A 129 -17.63 -11.92 -13.31
C ILE A 129 -17.71 -11.95 -14.84
N SER A 130 -17.02 -11.04 -15.52
CA SER A 130 -16.96 -11.02 -17.00
C SER A 130 -16.36 -12.30 -17.55
N ASN A 131 -15.26 -12.78 -16.95
CA ASN A 131 -14.59 -14.02 -17.35
C ASN A 131 -15.49 -15.25 -17.15
N LYS A 132 -16.16 -15.37 -15.99
CA LYS A 132 -17.14 -16.46 -15.76
C LYS A 132 -18.30 -16.42 -16.74
N LYS A 133 -18.77 -15.22 -17.12
CA LYS A 133 -19.82 -15.08 -18.13
C LYS A 133 -19.34 -15.57 -19.50
N LEU A 134 -18.11 -15.23 -19.88
CA LEU A 134 -17.48 -15.69 -21.12
C LEU A 134 -17.31 -17.22 -21.13
N GLU A 135 -16.80 -17.80 -20.04
CA GLU A 135 -16.68 -19.25 -19.87
C GLU A 135 -18.02 -19.95 -20.06
N ASN A 136 -19.08 -19.46 -19.39
CA ASN A 136 -20.42 -20.01 -19.55
C ASN A 136 -20.93 -19.93 -20.99
N GLN A 137 -20.63 -18.84 -21.70
CA GLN A 137 -21.00 -18.70 -23.12
C GLN A 137 -20.21 -19.67 -24.00
N LEU A 138 -18.91 -19.85 -23.77
CA LEU A 138 -18.08 -20.82 -24.51
C LEU A 138 -18.58 -22.25 -24.36
N GLN A 139 -19.20 -22.59 -23.22
CA GLN A 139 -19.81 -23.91 -23.00
C GLN A 139 -21.15 -24.11 -23.73
N THR A 140 -21.75 -23.08 -24.33
CA THR A 140 -23.01 -23.24 -25.06
C THR A 140 -22.83 -24.09 -26.31
N SER A 141 -23.77 -25.01 -26.56
CA SER A 141 -23.71 -25.97 -27.69
C SER A 141 -23.57 -25.28 -29.04
N GLN A 142 -24.21 -24.12 -29.23
CA GLN A 142 -24.14 -23.34 -30.45
C GLN A 142 -22.73 -22.76 -30.70
N ILE A 143 -22.09 -22.21 -29.67
CA ILE A 143 -20.73 -21.65 -29.80
C ILE A 143 -19.72 -22.76 -29.96
N LYS A 144 -19.83 -23.83 -29.16
CA LYS A 144 -18.96 -25.01 -29.27
C LYS A 144 -19.04 -25.64 -30.67
N GLY A 145 -20.24 -25.81 -31.21
CA GLY A 145 -20.43 -26.32 -32.57
C GLY A 145 -19.85 -25.41 -33.66
N LYS A 146 -19.90 -24.08 -33.49
CA LYS A 146 -19.23 -23.13 -34.39
C LYS A 146 -17.71 -23.21 -34.29
N ILE A 147 -17.16 -23.36 -33.08
CA ILE A 147 -15.72 -23.56 -32.85
C ILE A 147 -15.26 -24.86 -33.51
N ASP A 148 -16.01 -25.95 -33.34
CA ASP A 148 -15.69 -27.26 -33.95
C ASP A 148 -15.78 -27.21 -35.49
N SER A 149 -16.80 -26.53 -36.03
CA SER A 149 -16.92 -26.30 -37.47
C SER A 149 -15.74 -25.49 -38.03
N LEU A 150 -15.35 -24.42 -37.34
CA LEU A 150 -14.19 -23.60 -37.72
C LEU A 150 -12.89 -24.42 -37.66
N LYS A 151 -12.71 -25.21 -36.59
CA LYS A 151 -11.56 -26.12 -36.44
C LYS A 151 -11.47 -27.10 -37.60
N ASN A 152 -12.58 -27.74 -37.97
CA ASN A 152 -12.62 -28.67 -39.10
C ASN A 152 -12.34 -27.97 -40.43
N ASN A 153 -12.83 -26.75 -40.62
CA ASN A 153 -12.57 -25.96 -41.83
C ASN A 153 -11.08 -25.59 -41.97
N ILE A 154 -10.44 -25.18 -40.87
CA ILE A 154 -9.00 -24.92 -40.83
C ILE A 154 -8.19 -26.19 -41.13
N ILE A 155 -8.52 -27.31 -40.48
CA ILE A 155 -7.87 -28.60 -40.73
C ILE A 155 -8.01 -28.99 -42.20
N ASN A 156 -9.22 -28.94 -42.76
CA ASN A 156 -9.45 -29.34 -44.14
C ASN A 156 -8.71 -28.46 -45.15
N ASN A 157 -8.66 -27.14 -44.93
CA ASN A 157 -7.95 -26.21 -45.83
C ASN A 157 -6.43 -26.28 -45.69
N LEU A 158 -5.88 -26.61 -44.51
CA LEU A 158 -4.43 -26.80 -44.36
C LEU A 158 -3.98 -28.20 -44.81
N CYS A 159 -4.77 -29.23 -44.54
CA CYS A 159 -4.47 -30.61 -44.91
C CYS A 159 -4.76 -30.92 -46.39
N SER A 160 -5.51 -30.08 -47.10
CA SER A 160 -5.67 -30.18 -48.56
C SER A 160 -4.39 -29.82 -49.33
N ASP A 161 -3.54 -28.97 -48.77
CA ASP A 161 -2.33 -28.47 -49.45
C ASP A 161 -1.07 -29.27 -49.11
N LEU A 162 -1.07 -30.03 -48.01
CA LEU A 162 0.05 -30.89 -47.55
C LEU A 162 -0.51 -32.18 -46.92
N PRO A 163 -0.63 -33.28 -47.69
CA PRO A 163 -1.21 -34.53 -47.20
C PRO A 163 -0.43 -35.20 -46.05
N ASP A 164 0.84 -34.80 -45.85
CA ASP A 164 1.80 -35.46 -44.96
C ASP A 164 2.23 -34.59 -43.75
N ALA A 165 1.49 -33.52 -43.46
CA ALA A 165 1.80 -32.65 -42.33
C ALA A 165 1.40 -33.31 -40.98
N PHE A 166 2.31 -34.13 -40.43
CA PHE A 166 2.69 -34.38 -39.02
C PHE A 166 1.71 -34.20 -37.83
N TRP A 167 0.39 -34.12 -38.00
CA TRP A 167 -0.55 -33.86 -36.89
C TRP A 167 -1.24 -35.12 -36.33
N HIS A 168 -0.81 -36.32 -36.72
CA HIS A 168 -1.32 -37.60 -36.21
C HIS A 168 -0.48 -38.21 -35.06
N ARG A 169 0.11 -37.39 -34.18
CA ARG A 169 0.71 -37.86 -32.91
C ARG A 169 -0.01 -37.25 -31.71
#